data_AF-A0A354MB08-F1
#
_entry.id   AF-A0A354MB08-F1
#
_cell.length_a   1.000
_cell.length_b   1.000
_cell.length_c   1.000
_cell.angle_alpha   90.00
_cell.angle_beta   90.00
_cell.angle_gamma   90.00
#
_symmetry.space_group_name_H-M   'P 1'
#
loop_
_entity.id
_entity.type
_entity.pdbx_description
1 polymer ?
#
loop_
_entity_poly.entity_id
_entity_poly.type
_entity_poly.pdbx_seq_one_letter_code
_entity_poly.pdbx_strand_id
1 'polypeptide(L)'
;MANTSVQFNGEVGNIESNVNKTNLFNKSLSEAAKETKYPSIKCLENLIDLWFPVTTTLIFSSSAVDPNDIYGGTWERTAKGKAIVGVDEDDEDFATAGLTLGEKKHTLTNDEAPAHTHGLDMAYASTATPAYIECVGFANSDTPQGTYANAVQSSGGSQPHNNIQPSMTFYIWTRVA
;
A
#
# COMPACT_ATOMS: atom_id res chain seq x y z
N MET A 1 -19.92 -0.07 85.70
CA MET A 1 -19.17 0.55 84.58
C MET A 1 -20.08 0.49 83.36
N ALA A 2 -20.54 1.65 82.90
CA ALA A 2 -21.51 1.76 81.81
C ALA A 2 -20.80 1.59 80.46
N ASN A 3 -21.35 0.73 79.61
CA ASN A 3 -20.89 0.50 78.24
C ASN A 3 -21.72 1.40 77.32
N THR A 4 -21.09 2.40 76.71
CA THR A 4 -21.74 3.36 75.82
C THR A 4 -21.93 2.73 74.44
N SER A 5 -23.17 2.43 74.06
CA SER A 5 -23.54 2.09 72.68
C SER A 5 -23.79 3.39 71.90
N VAL A 6 -22.90 3.71 70.96
CA VAL A 6 -23.18 4.72 69.93
C VAL A 6 -23.90 4.00 68.79
N GLN A 7 -25.17 4.34 68.55
CA GLN A 7 -25.89 3.89 67.38
C GLN A 7 -25.42 4.68 66.15
N PHE A 8 -24.90 3.98 65.14
CA PHE A 8 -24.73 4.51 63.80
C PHE A 8 -26.00 4.25 62.99
N ASN A 9 -26.81 5.30 62.79
CA ASN A 9 -27.96 5.30 61.86
C ASN A 9 -27.50 5.71 60.46
N GLY A 10 -26.70 4.85 59.81
CA GLY A 10 -26.41 4.98 58.39
C GLY A 10 -26.88 3.72 57.69
N GLU A 11 -27.86 3.84 56.80
CA GLU A 11 -28.22 2.78 55.88
C GLU A 11 -26.96 2.25 55.20
N VAL A 12 -26.75 0.95 55.28
CA VAL A 12 -25.69 0.25 54.54
C VAL A 12 -26.08 0.30 53.07
N GLY A 13 -25.72 1.40 52.41
CA GLY A 13 -25.91 1.61 50.99
C GLY A 13 -25.15 0.54 50.22
N ASN A 14 -25.91 -0.33 49.59
CA ASN A 14 -25.47 -1.49 48.84
C ASN A 14 -24.35 -1.14 47.82
N ILE A 15 -23.13 -1.63 48.08
CA ILE A 15 -21.96 -1.44 47.21
C ILE A 15 -22.15 -2.16 45.85
N GLU A 16 -23.16 -3.01 45.72
CA GLU A 16 -23.46 -3.76 44.49
C GLU A 16 -24.09 -2.93 43.35
N SER A 17 -24.44 -1.65 43.58
CA SER A 17 -25.14 -0.85 42.55
C SER A 17 -24.24 -0.31 41.41
N ASN A 18 -22.92 -0.48 41.48
CA ASN A 18 -21.99 0.07 40.47
C ASN A 18 -21.49 -0.95 39.42
N VAL A 19 -21.89 -2.22 39.48
CA VAL A 19 -21.36 -3.25 38.56
C VAL A 19 -22.17 -3.40 37.26
N ASN A 20 -23.35 -2.77 37.14
CA ASN A 20 -24.21 -2.89 35.94
C ASN A 20 -24.36 -1.61 35.09
N LYS A 21 -23.32 -0.77 34.98
CA LYS A 21 -23.30 0.35 34.01
C LYS A 21 -22.72 -0.02 32.64
N THR A 22 -22.57 -1.31 32.35
CA THR A 22 -21.86 -1.80 31.15
C THR A 22 -22.71 -1.88 29.87
N ASN A 23 -23.84 -1.18 29.76
CA ASN A 23 -24.65 -1.22 28.54
C ASN A 23 -25.38 0.09 28.20
N LEU A 24 -24.79 1.25 28.53
CA LEU A 24 -25.34 2.55 28.11
C LEU A 24 -24.77 3.07 26.78
N PHE A 25 -23.66 2.48 26.28
CA PHE A 25 -23.08 2.87 24.99
C PHE A 25 -23.74 2.21 23.77
N ASN A 26 -24.58 1.19 23.96
CA ASN A 26 -25.13 0.38 22.86
C ASN A 26 -26.63 0.59 22.56
N LYS A 27 -27.27 1.64 23.09
CA LYS A 27 -28.64 1.99 22.69
C LYS A 27 -28.60 3.17 21.73
N SER A 28 -28.90 2.93 20.46
CA SER A 28 -29.09 3.98 19.47
C SER A 28 -30.21 4.92 19.92
N LEU A 29 -29.82 6.10 20.41
CA LEU A 29 -30.72 7.21 20.68
C LEU A 29 -30.88 7.99 19.37
N SER A 30 -32.11 8.42 19.06
CA SER A 30 -32.34 9.36 17.97
C SER A 30 -31.57 10.67 18.21
N GLU A 31 -31.14 11.36 17.16
CA GLU A 31 -30.33 12.58 17.26
C GLU A 31 -30.97 13.64 18.17
N ALA A 32 -32.29 13.85 18.06
CA ALA A 32 -33.05 14.75 18.92
C ALA A 32 -33.04 14.34 20.41
N ALA A 33 -32.97 13.04 20.71
CA ALA A 33 -32.93 12.53 22.08
C ALA A 33 -31.53 12.63 22.71
N LYS A 34 -30.46 12.63 21.89
CA LYS A 34 -29.08 12.88 22.35
C LYS A 34 -28.90 14.34 22.80
N GLU A 35 -29.41 15.28 22.01
CA GLU A 35 -29.31 16.73 22.27
C GLU A 35 -29.96 17.14 23.59
N THR A 36 -31.14 16.60 23.88
CA THR A 36 -31.92 17.00 25.06
C THR A 36 -31.39 16.38 26.36
N LYS A 37 -30.83 15.16 26.29
CA LYS A 37 -30.45 14.39 27.49
C LYS A 37 -28.97 14.50 27.85
N TYR A 38 -28.09 14.66 26.86
CA TYR A 38 -26.64 14.69 27.06
C TYR A 38 -25.95 15.67 26.08
N PRO A 39 -26.02 16.99 26.32
CA PRO A 39 -25.37 17.99 25.46
C PRO A 39 -23.85 17.80 25.33
N SER A 40 -23.22 17.11 26.28
CA SER A 40 -21.80 16.70 26.24
C SER A 40 -21.49 15.63 25.18
N ILE A 41 -22.45 14.82 24.72
CA ILE A 41 -22.23 13.81 23.68
C ILE A 41 -22.11 14.47 22.29
N LYS A 42 -22.92 15.48 22.00
CA LYS A 42 -22.77 16.28 20.76
C LYS A 42 -21.46 17.07 20.75
N CYS A 43 -21.00 17.52 21.91
CA CYS A 43 -19.67 18.12 22.09
C CYS A 43 -18.54 17.11 21.76
N LEU A 44 -18.69 15.84 22.15
CA LEU A 44 -17.72 14.77 21.85
C LEU A 44 -17.73 14.35 20.36
N GLU A 45 -18.90 14.28 19.72
CA GLU A 45 -19.01 14.07 18.26
C GLU A 45 -18.38 15.24 17.48
N ASN A 46 -18.55 16.49 17.94
CA ASN A 46 -17.86 17.64 17.34
C ASN A 46 -16.33 17.62 17.55
N LEU A 47 -15.84 16.96 18.60
CA LEU A 47 -14.40 16.86 18.88
C LEU A 47 -13.72 15.88 17.93
N ILE A 48 -14.32 14.72 17.63
CA ILE A 48 -13.71 13.79 16.65
C ILE A 48 -13.63 14.43 15.26
N ASP A 49 -14.66 15.17 14.83
CA ASP A 49 -14.64 15.87 13.55
C ASP A 49 -13.60 17.00 13.48
N LEU A 50 -13.26 17.60 14.63
CA LEU A 50 -12.22 18.61 14.74
C LEU A 50 -10.81 18.01 14.68
N TRP A 51 -10.58 16.91 15.40
CA TRP A 51 -9.25 16.27 15.48
C TRP A 51 -8.95 15.35 14.29
N PHE A 52 -9.99 14.71 13.75
CA PHE A 52 -9.90 13.77 12.64
C PHE A 52 -11.01 14.04 11.61
N PRO A 53 -10.94 15.11 10.81
CA PRO A 53 -11.91 15.34 9.74
C PRO A 53 -12.07 14.13 8.82
N VAL A 54 -13.23 13.98 8.17
CA VAL A 54 -13.39 13.01 7.08
C VAL A 54 -12.29 13.25 6.05
N THR A 55 -11.73 12.16 5.47
CA THR A 55 -10.52 12.10 4.63
C THR A 55 -9.17 12.10 5.37
N THR A 56 -9.16 12.24 6.70
CA THR A 56 -7.92 12.06 7.49
C THR A 56 -7.34 10.67 7.27
N THR A 57 -6.03 10.60 7.03
CA THR A 57 -5.31 9.35 6.82
C THR A 57 -4.32 9.08 7.95
N LEU A 58 -4.33 7.86 8.48
CA LEU A 58 -3.49 7.40 9.58
C LEU A 58 -2.65 6.19 9.16
N ILE A 59 -1.42 6.10 9.67
CA ILE A 59 -0.46 5.06 9.34
C ILE A 59 -0.01 4.35 10.62
N PHE A 60 -0.19 3.04 10.69
CA PHE A 60 0.21 2.22 11.83
C PHE A 60 1.21 1.12 11.42
N SER A 61 2.16 0.81 12.30
CA SER A 61 3.09 -0.31 12.11
C SER A 61 2.52 -1.66 12.55
N SER A 62 1.41 -1.66 13.31
CA SER A 62 0.77 -2.86 13.87
C SER A 62 -0.67 -2.97 13.41
N SER A 63 -1.13 -4.21 13.19
CA SER A 63 -2.53 -4.54 12.91
C SER A 63 -3.41 -4.54 14.14
N ALA A 64 -2.82 -4.56 15.35
CA ALA A 64 -3.55 -4.67 16.61
C ALA A 64 -4.40 -3.43 16.96
N VAL A 65 -4.35 -2.40 16.12
CA VAL A 65 -5.01 -1.11 16.31
C VAL A 65 -5.94 -0.90 15.11
N ASP A 66 -7.24 -1.08 15.33
CA ASP A 66 -8.29 -0.66 14.40
C ASP A 66 -8.79 0.73 14.83
N PRO A 67 -8.65 1.77 13.99
CA PRO A 67 -9.17 3.11 14.26
C PRO A 67 -10.67 3.13 14.57
N ASN A 68 -11.46 2.20 14.02
CA ASN A 68 -12.89 2.08 14.31
C ASN A 68 -13.15 1.75 15.78
N ASP A 69 -12.25 1.01 16.44
CA ASP A 69 -12.40 0.59 17.83
C ASP A 69 -11.95 1.68 18.83
N ILE A 70 -11.10 2.61 18.38
CA ILE A 70 -10.38 3.53 19.28
C ILE A 70 -10.83 4.98 19.11
N TYR A 71 -10.94 5.45 17.87
CA TYR A 71 -11.17 6.87 17.60
C TYR A 71 -12.65 7.19 17.39
N GLY A 72 -13.49 6.19 17.11
CA GLY A 72 -14.87 6.40 16.65
C GLY A 72 -14.91 6.80 15.16
N GLY A 73 -16.09 7.10 14.63
CA GLY A 73 -16.29 7.30 13.20
C GLY A 73 -16.19 6.00 12.40
N THR A 74 -16.08 6.12 11.06
CA THR A 74 -15.93 5.00 10.13
C THR A 74 -14.61 5.15 9.38
N TRP A 75 -13.77 4.13 9.44
CA TRP A 75 -12.44 4.09 8.83
C TRP A 75 -12.30 2.90 7.89
N GLU A 76 -11.70 3.14 6.74
CA GLU A 76 -11.44 2.12 5.74
C GLU A 76 -9.95 1.99 5.41
N ARG A 77 -9.53 0.76 5.12
CA ARG A 77 -8.16 0.46 4.71
C ARG A 77 -7.88 1.04 3.33
N THR A 78 -6.96 1.99 3.25
CA THR A 78 -6.53 2.60 1.98
C THR A 78 -5.13 2.14 1.56
N ALA A 79 -4.70 2.54 0.35
CA ALA A 79 -3.34 2.35 -0.18
C ALA A 79 -2.79 0.90 -0.07
N LYS A 80 -3.66 -0.10 -0.10
CA LYS A 80 -3.28 -1.52 0.02
C LYS A 80 -2.33 -1.92 -1.09
N GLY A 81 -1.09 -2.25 -0.73
CA GLY A 81 -0.05 -2.67 -1.67
C GLY A 81 0.42 -1.55 -2.62
N LYS A 82 0.22 -0.29 -2.24
CA LYS A 82 0.66 0.90 -2.96
C LYS A 82 1.68 1.65 -2.11
N ALA A 83 2.67 2.27 -2.75
CA ALA A 83 3.50 3.27 -2.10
C ALA A 83 2.71 4.57 -1.95
N ILE A 84 3.01 5.36 -0.92
CA ILE A 84 2.43 6.70 -0.74
C ILE A 84 3.39 7.69 -1.39
N VAL A 85 2.84 8.59 -2.20
CA VAL A 85 3.52 9.75 -2.77
C VAL A 85 2.76 10.99 -2.33
N GLY A 86 3.49 12.06 -1.97
CA GLY A 86 2.87 13.35 -1.67
C GLY A 86 2.30 13.96 -2.95
N VAL A 87 1.18 14.67 -2.83
CA VAL A 87 0.68 15.48 -3.94
C VAL A 87 1.67 16.60 -4.20
N ASP A 88 1.94 16.83 -5.47
CA ASP A 88 2.72 17.97 -5.96
C ASP A 88 1.91 18.60 -7.09
N GLU A 89 1.24 19.72 -6.81
CA GLU A 89 0.34 20.38 -7.77
C GLU A 89 1.04 20.90 -9.04
N ASP A 90 2.38 21.02 -9.01
CA ASP A 90 3.19 21.46 -10.14
C ASP A 90 3.72 20.28 -10.99
N ASP A 91 3.53 19.03 -10.54
CA ASP A 91 3.91 17.82 -11.26
C ASP A 91 2.66 17.13 -11.84
N GLU A 92 2.55 17.05 -13.17
CA GLU A 92 1.39 16.46 -13.85
C GLU A 92 1.11 15.02 -13.43
N ASP A 93 2.14 14.23 -13.10
CA ASP A 93 1.98 12.84 -12.69
C ASP A 93 1.45 12.69 -11.25
N PHE A 94 1.62 13.74 -10.43
CA PHE A 94 1.28 13.76 -9.00
C PHE A 94 0.35 14.92 -8.58
N ALA A 95 -0.28 15.59 -9.55
CA ALA A 95 -1.02 16.83 -9.36
C ALA A 95 -2.25 16.75 -8.45
N THR A 96 -2.81 15.55 -8.23
CA THR A 96 -4.04 15.39 -7.44
C THR A 96 -3.98 14.16 -6.53
N ALA A 97 -4.69 14.25 -5.41
CA ALA A 97 -4.84 13.12 -4.49
C ALA A 97 -5.73 12.01 -5.09
N GLY A 98 -5.48 10.77 -4.69
CA GLY A 98 -6.31 9.61 -5.05
C GLY A 98 -5.94 8.94 -6.38
N LEU A 99 -4.91 9.44 -7.07
CA LEU A 99 -4.36 8.78 -8.26
C LEU A 99 -3.82 7.39 -7.92
N THR A 100 -3.93 6.46 -8.87
CA THR A 100 -3.32 5.13 -8.79
C THR A 100 -2.43 4.93 -10.00
N LEU A 101 -1.14 4.80 -9.75
CA LEU A 101 -0.08 4.80 -10.76
C LEU A 101 1.02 3.79 -10.39
N GLY A 102 1.87 3.48 -11.36
CA GLY A 102 2.98 2.55 -11.23
C GLY A 102 2.62 1.07 -11.43
N GLU A 103 3.65 0.23 -11.51
CA GLU A 103 3.52 -1.21 -11.76
C GLU A 103 4.50 -2.01 -10.89
N LYS A 104 4.13 -3.23 -10.50
CA LYS A 104 4.98 -4.11 -9.68
C LYS A 104 6.06 -4.80 -10.50
N LYS A 105 5.75 -5.16 -11.74
CA LYS A 105 6.67 -5.79 -12.67
C LYS A 105 6.54 -5.10 -14.01
N HIS A 106 7.69 -4.89 -14.64
CA HIS A 106 7.79 -4.28 -15.96
C HIS A 106 8.45 -5.23 -16.94
N THR A 107 7.98 -5.26 -18.18
CA THR A 107 8.65 -5.96 -19.29
C THR A 107 9.22 -4.91 -20.22
N LEU A 108 10.54 -4.90 -20.37
CA LEU A 108 11.22 -3.99 -21.29
C LEU A 108 10.71 -4.14 -22.73
N THR A 109 10.53 -3.00 -23.38
CA THR A 109 10.20 -2.85 -24.79
C THR A 109 11.45 -2.49 -25.59
N ASN A 110 11.37 -2.61 -26.93
CA ASN A 110 12.48 -2.22 -27.79
C ASN A 110 12.78 -0.71 -27.72
N ASP A 111 11.77 0.12 -27.48
CA ASP A 111 11.92 1.58 -27.39
C ASP A 111 12.67 2.02 -26.12
N GLU A 112 12.73 1.16 -25.10
CA GLU A 112 13.47 1.39 -23.86
C GLU A 112 14.91 0.88 -23.93
N ALA A 113 15.30 0.21 -25.02
CA ALA A 113 16.66 -0.26 -25.21
C ALA A 113 17.59 0.92 -25.56
N PRO A 114 18.72 1.08 -24.85
CA PRO A 114 19.72 2.08 -25.23
C PRO A 114 20.24 1.85 -26.65
N ALA A 115 20.59 2.92 -27.35
CA ALA A 115 21.23 2.83 -28.66
C ALA A 115 22.52 2.00 -28.57
N HIS A 116 22.62 0.99 -29.41
CA HIS A 116 23.76 0.06 -29.46
C HIS A 116 24.00 -0.39 -30.91
N THR A 117 25.18 -0.94 -31.17
CA THR A 117 25.56 -1.44 -32.50
C THR A 117 25.92 -2.92 -32.42
N HIS A 118 25.55 -3.68 -33.45
CA HIS A 118 26.03 -5.04 -33.63
C HIS A 118 27.23 -5.04 -34.59
N GLY A 119 28.35 -5.63 -34.15
CA GLY A 119 29.49 -5.90 -35.01
C GLY A 119 29.40 -7.32 -35.56
N LEU A 120 29.60 -7.48 -36.87
CA LEU A 120 29.77 -8.77 -37.51
C LEU A 120 31.07 -8.77 -38.31
N ASP A 121 31.99 -9.67 -37.97
CA ASP A 121 33.16 -9.94 -38.79
C ASP A 121 32.76 -10.85 -39.95
N MET A 122 32.73 -10.28 -41.15
CA MET A 122 32.40 -11.01 -42.38
C MET A 122 33.67 -11.28 -43.18
N ALA A 123 33.80 -12.48 -43.74
CA ALA A 123 34.92 -12.80 -44.62
C ALA A 123 34.89 -11.91 -45.88
N TYR A 124 36.04 -11.35 -46.24
CA TYR A 124 36.20 -10.54 -47.46
C TYR A 124 36.08 -11.45 -48.69
N ALA A 125 35.21 -11.10 -49.65
CA ALA A 125 35.19 -11.77 -50.95
C ALA A 125 36.51 -11.49 -51.67
N SER A 126 37.18 -12.52 -52.19
CA SER A 126 38.34 -12.36 -53.07
C SER A 126 38.07 -13.01 -54.42
N THR A 127 38.86 -12.67 -55.45
CA THR A 127 38.77 -13.33 -56.76
C THR A 127 39.13 -14.83 -56.70
N ALA A 128 39.75 -15.28 -55.60
CA ALA A 128 40.10 -16.69 -55.35
C ALA A 128 39.09 -17.42 -54.43
N THR A 129 38.23 -16.69 -53.70
CA THR A 129 37.25 -17.25 -52.76
C THR A 129 35.94 -16.45 -52.80
N PRO A 130 34.85 -17.02 -53.34
CA PRO A 130 33.54 -16.36 -53.32
C PRO A 130 33.12 -16.13 -51.86
N ALA A 131 32.73 -14.90 -51.51
CA ALA A 131 32.01 -14.70 -50.24
C ALA A 131 30.68 -15.43 -50.36
N TYR A 132 30.49 -16.45 -49.54
CA TYR A 132 29.22 -17.15 -49.45
C TYR A 132 28.26 -16.30 -48.61
N ILE A 133 27.01 -16.19 -49.06
CA ILE A 133 25.92 -15.49 -48.36
C ILE A 133 25.72 -16.02 -46.93
N GLU A 134 26.22 -17.23 -46.62
CA GLU A 134 26.12 -17.86 -45.30
C GLU A 134 27.42 -17.78 -44.48
N CYS A 135 28.12 -16.64 -44.47
CA CYS A 135 29.16 -16.43 -43.45
C CYS A 135 28.51 -16.11 -42.09
N VAL A 136 27.92 -17.13 -41.48
CA VAL A 136 27.65 -17.23 -40.04
C VAL A 136 28.50 -18.38 -39.51
N GLY A 137 29.77 -18.09 -39.25
CA GLY A 137 30.73 -19.08 -38.76
C GLY A 137 32.00 -19.10 -39.60
N PHE A 138 33.15 -19.01 -38.94
CA PHE A 138 34.45 -19.16 -39.57
C PHE A 138 34.54 -20.51 -40.29
N ALA A 139 34.65 -20.51 -41.61
CA ALA A 139 35.05 -21.69 -42.35
C ALA A 139 36.56 -21.88 -42.14
N ASN A 140 36.94 -22.80 -41.26
CA ASN A 140 38.26 -23.42 -41.32
C ASN A 140 38.11 -24.93 -41.10
N SER A 141 38.55 -25.69 -42.11
CA SER A 141 38.78 -27.14 -42.17
C SER A 141 37.56 -28.07 -42.35
N ASP A 142 37.51 -28.70 -43.54
CA ASP A 142 37.20 -30.11 -43.91
C ASP A 142 36.23 -30.96 -43.08
N THR A 143 35.37 -30.38 -42.25
CA THR A 143 34.36 -31.10 -41.46
C THR A 143 32.96 -30.85 -42.03
N PRO A 144 32.06 -31.86 -42.01
CA PRO A 144 30.71 -31.72 -42.55
C PRO A 144 30.01 -30.52 -41.92
N GLN A 145 29.43 -29.68 -42.79
CA GLN A 145 28.69 -28.46 -42.50
C GLN A 145 27.72 -28.67 -41.33
N GLY A 146 28.16 -28.34 -40.12
CA GLY A 146 27.31 -28.35 -38.94
C GLY A 146 26.25 -27.26 -39.07
N THR A 147 25.07 -27.47 -38.48
CA THR A 147 24.04 -26.42 -38.39
C THR A 147 24.61 -25.22 -37.66
N TYR A 148 24.98 -24.16 -38.38
CA TYR A 148 25.53 -22.96 -37.76
C TYR A 148 24.42 -22.14 -37.10
N ALA A 149 24.64 -21.71 -35.86
CA ALA A 149 23.77 -20.74 -35.19
C ALA A 149 23.97 -19.37 -35.85
N ASN A 150 22.88 -18.63 -36.11
CA ASN A 150 22.97 -17.28 -36.68
C ASN A 150 23.83 -16.39 -35.77
N ALA A 151 24.74 -15.59 -36.34
CA ALA A 151 25.65 -14.74 -35.57
C ALA A 151 24.93 -13.62 -34.79
N VAL A 152 23.71 -13.25 -35.21
CA VAL A 152 22.82 -12.36 -34.48
C VAL A 152 21.51 -13.10 -34.24
N GLN A 153 21.32 -13.61 -33.04
CA GLN A 153 20.05 -14.19 -32.59
C GLN A 153 19.45 -13.33 -31.50
N SER A 154 18.12 -13.31 -31.46
CA SER A 154 17.41 -12.80 -30.29
C SER A 154 17.81 -13.62 -29.07
N SER A 155 18.06 -12.94 -27.96
CA SER A 155 18.38 -13.54 -26.68
C SER A 155 17.54 -12.90 -25.58
N GLY A 156 17.31 -13.64 -24.50
CA GLY A 156 16.40 -13.28 -23.44
C GLY A 156 14.98 -13.79 -23.68
N GLY A 157 14.16 -13.74 -22.62
CA GLY A 157 12.79 -14.24 -22.64
C GLY A 157 11.72 -13.17 -22.54
N SER A 158 12.11 -11.88 -22.57
CA SER A 158 11.23 -10.71 -22.33
C SER A 158 10.29 -10.93 -21.15
N GLN A 159 10.83 -11.51 -20.07
CA GLN A 159 10.05 -11.79 -18.87
C GLN A 159 9.98 -10.54 -17.99
N PRO A 160 8.83 -10.25 -17.36
CA PRO A 160 8.69 -9.10 -16.48
C PRO A 160 9.65 -9.17 -15.29
N HIS A 161 10.42 -8.11 -15.04
CA HIS A 161 11.30 -7.97 -13.88
C HIS A 161 10.64 -7.16 -12.75
N ASN A 162 11.06 -7.40 -11.51
CA ASN A 162 10.55 -6.70 -10.34
C ASN A 162 10.92 -5.21 -10.37
N ASN A 163 9.92 -4.34 -10.25
CA ASN A 163 10.09 -2.89 -10.14
C ASN A 163 9.83 -2.36 -8.71
N ILE A 164 9.62 -3.26 -7.73
CA ILE A 164 9.40 -2.88 -6.34
C ILE A 164 10.77 -2.59 -5.70
N GLN A 165 11.01 -1.33 -5.34
CA GLN A 165 12.15 -0.93 -4.50
C GLN A 165 12.06 -1.54 -3.09
N PRO A 166 13.19 -1.67 -2.35
CA PRO A 166 13.15 -2.05 -0.94
C PRO A 166 12.10 -1.23 -0.17
N SER A 167 11.15 -1.91 0.45
CA SER A 167 9.95 -1.28 1.02
C SER A 167 9.55 -1.90 2.35
N MET A 168 8.91 -1.10 3.20
CA MET A 168 8.23 -1.55 4.42
C MET A 168 6.74 -1.25 4.30
N THR A 169 5.91 -2.21 4.68
CA THR A 169 4.45 -2.07 4.60
C THR A 169 3.88 -1.61 5.92
N PHE A 170 2.93 -0.68 5.86
CA PHE A 170 2.18 -0.20 7.00
C PHE A 170 0.67 -0.37 6.80
N TYR A 171 -0.02 -0.35 7.92
CA TYR A 171 -1.47 -0.40 8.02
C TYR A 171 -2.02 1.02 7.87
N ILE A 172 -2.45 1.37 6.65
CA ILE A 172 -2.94 2.71 6.31
C ILE A 172 -4.48 2.71 6.33
N TRP A 173 -5.06 3.72 6.97
CA TRP A 173 -6.51 3.90 7.10
C TRP A 173 -6.91 5.32 6.72
N THR A 174 -8.08 5.49 6.11
CA THR A 174 -8.70 6.80 5.84
C THR A 174 -10.08 6.86 6.48
N ARG A 175 -10.41 7.97 7.13
CA ARG A 175 -11.76 8.21 7.67
C ARG A 175 -12.73 8.51 6.54
N VAL A 176 -13.84 7.76 6.47
CA VAL A 176 -14.87 7.90 5.43
C VAL A 176 -16.19 8.45 5.96
N ALA A 177 -16.43 8.37 7.27
CA ALA A 177 -17.57 9.01 7.95
C ALA A 177 -17.27 9.26 9.44
#